data_AF-A0A6I4HV72-F1
#
_entry.id   AF-A0A6I4HV72-F1
#
_cell.length_a   1.000
_cell.length_b   1.000
_cell.length_c   1.000
_cell.angle_alpha   90.00
_cell.angle_beta   90.00
_cell.angle_gamma   90.00
#
_symmetry.space_group_name_H-M   'P 1'
#
loop_
_entity.id
_entity.type
_entity.pdbx_description
1 polymer ?
#
loop_
_entity_poly.entity_id
_entity_poly.type
_entity_poly.pdbx_seq_one_letter_code
_entity_poly.pdbx_strand_id
1 'polypeptide(L)' 'YLNPIKVKLDESASSAIDASVACVEKIVNEGRTAYGINTGFGLLASTKIAPEDLEKLQRSLVLSHAAGVG' A
#
# COMPACT_ATOMS: atom_id res chain seq x y z
N TYR A 1 -11.62 21.82 23.63
CA TYR A 1 -11.62 20.35 23.58
C TYR A 1 -12.38 19.93 22.33
N LEU A 2 -11.70 19.38 21.33
CA LEU A 2 -12.35 18.90 20.10
C LEU A 2 -12.95 17.53 20.41
N ASN A 3 -14.29 17.47 20.47
CA ASN A 3 -15.00 16.21 20.50
C ASN A 3 -14.75 15.47 19.17
N PRO A 4 -14.69 14.12 19.17
CA PRO A 4 -14.47 13.36 17.96
C PRO A 4 -15.61 13.62 16.95
N ILE A 5 -15.23 13.94 15.72
CA ILE A 5 -16.14 14.12 14.59
C ILE A 5 -16.20 12.85 13.75
N LYS A 6 -17.38 12.53 13.24
CA LYS A 6 -17.56 11.42 12.29
C LYS A 6 -17.29 11.94 10.88
N VAL A 7 -16.41 11.25 10.17
CA VAL A 7 -16.12 11.50 8.76
C VAL A 7 -16.61 10.32 7.92
N LYS A 8 -17.08 10.61 6.71
CA LYS A 8 -17.46 9.62 5.70
C LYS A 8 -16.93 10.10 4.35
N LEU A 9 -16.50 9.17 3.51
CA LEU A 9 -16.23 9.47 2.10
C LEU A 9 -17.55 9.77 1.38
N ASP A 10 -17.47 10.64 0.38
CA ASP A 10 -18.56 10.84 -0.57
C ASP A 10 -18.74 9.58 -1.44
N GLU A 11 -19.97 9.26 -1.80
CA GLU A 11 -20.27 8.06 -2.62
C GLU A 11 -19.58 8.10 -4.00
N SER A 12 -19.31 9.31 -4.53
CA SER A 12 -18.58 9.49 -5.79
C SER A 12 -17.11 9.04 -5.71
N ALA A 13 -16.53 8.94 -4.52
CA ALA A 13 -15.12 8.57 -4.34
C ALA A 13 -14.87 7.10 -4.67
N SER A 14 -15.85 6.22 -4.44
CA SER A 14 -15.70 4.77 -4.57
C SER A 14 -15.21 4.36 -5.95
N SER A 15 -15.81 4.90 -7.02
CA SER A 15 -15.43 4.53 -8.39
C SER A 15 -13.98 4.88 -8.74
N ALA A 16 -13.45 5.99 -8.21
CA ALA A 16 -12.06 6.38 -8.44
C ALA A 16 -11.10 5.49 -7.65
N ILE A 17 -11.48 5.11 -6.43
CA ILE A 17 -10.71 4.17 -5.59
C ILE A 17 -10.65 2.80 -6.27
N ASP A 18 -11.78 2.26 -6.71
CA ASP A 18 -11.86 0.95 -7.37
C ASP A 18 -11.03 0.91 -8.67
N ALA A 19 -11.08 1.98 -9.48
CA ALA A 19 -10.26 2.10 -10.68
C ALA A 19 -8.75 2.12 -10.36
N SER A 20 -8.36 2.77 -9.26
CA SER A 20 -6.97 2.79 -8.79
C SER A 20 -6.52 1.41 -8.32
N VAL A 21 -7.37 0.68 -7.59
CA VAL A 21 -7.08 -0.70 -7.15
C VAL A 21 -6.90 -1.62 -8.36
N ALA A 22 -7.83 -1.58 -9.31
CA ALA A 22 -7.75 -2.39 -10.53
C ALA A 22 -6.49 -2.10 -11.35
N CYS A 23 -6.02 -0.85 -11.37
CA CYS A 23 -4.74 -0.48 -12.01
C CYS A 23 -3.54 -1.17 -11.34
N VAL A 24 -3.49 -1.18 -10.00
CA VAL A 24 -2.42 -1.85 -9.25
C VAL A 24 -2.46 -3.35 -9.45
N GLU A 25 -3.64 -3.97 -9.38
CA GLU A 25 -3.82 -5.41 -9.64
C GLU A 25 -3.34 -5.80 -11.03
N LYS A 26 -3.67 -4.99 -12.04
CA LYS A 26 -3.20 -5.20 -13.42
C LYS A 26 -1.67 -5.18 -13.50
N ILE A 27 -1.00 -4.22 -12.85
CA ILE A 27 0.47 -4.13 -12.84
C ILE A 27 1.09 -5.38 -12.21
N VAL A 28 0.52 -5.86 -11.10
CA VAL A 28 0.99 -7.07 -10.40
C VAL A 28 0.77 -8.31 -11.27
N ASN A 29 -0.41 -8.46 -11.88
CA ASN A 29 -0.77 -9.58 -12.74
C ASN A 29 0.06 -9.62 -14.04
N GLU A 30 0.43 -8.46 -14.59
CA GLU A 30 1.35 -8.34 -15.72
C GLU A 30 2.80 -8.72 -15.35
N GLY A 31 3.08 -8.99 -14.07
CA GLY A 31 4.42 -9.36 -13.58
C GLY A 31 5.43 -8.22 -13.62
N ARG A 32 4.97 -6.99 -13.89
CA ARG A 32 5.79 -5.78 -13.99
C ARG A 32 6.28 -5.38 -12.60
N THR A 33 7.55 -5.01 -12.52
CA THR A 33 8.14 -4.54 -11.27
C THR A 33 7.66 -3.12 -10.97
N ALA A 34 7.08 -2.92 -9.80
CA ALA A 34 6.59 -1.62 -9.33
C ALA A 34 7.01 -1.37 -7.88
N TYR A 35 7.68 -0.23 -7.67
CA TYR A 35 8.28 0.12 -6.39
C TYR A 35 7.26 0.14 -5.26
N GLY A 36 7.56 -0.56 -4.16
CA GLY A 36 6.70 -0.62 -2.97
C GLY A 36 5.40 -1.40 -3.14
N ILE A 37 5.17 -2.00 -4.33
CA ILE A 37 4.05 -2.89 -4.62
C ILE A 37 4.56 -4.33 -4.64
N ASN A 38 5.49 -4.67 -5.52
CA ASN A 38 6.11 -6.01 -5.60
C ASN A 38 7.64 -5.97 -5.55
N THR A 39 8.18 -4.88 -5.00
CA THR A 39 9.60 -4.76 -4.63
C THR A 39 9.76 -4.51 -3.15
N GLY A 40 10.98 -4.67 -2.64
CA GLY A 40 11.36 -4.12 -1.34
C GLY A 40 11.32 -2.58 -1.31
N PHE A 41 11.62 -2.02 -0.14
CA PHE A 41 11.68 -0.58 0.11
C PHE A 41 13.11 -0.10 0.34
N GLY A 42 13.39 1.18 0.05
CA GLY A 42 14.70 1.78 0.29
C GLY A 42 15.83 1.02 -0.42
N LEU A 43 16.81 0.52 0.34
CA LEU A 43 17.94 -0.25 -0.21
C LEU A 43 17.52 -1.52 -0.97
N LEU A 44 16.32 -2.06 -0.68
CA LEU A 44 15.79 -3.26 -1.32
C LEU A 44 14.83 -2.95 -2.47
N ALA A 45 14.80 -1.70 -2.96
CA ALA A 45 13.94 -1.26 -4.06
C ALA A 45 14.09 -2.08 -5.35
N SER A 46 15.27 -2.65 -5.59
CA SER A 46 15.56 -3.46 -6.77
C SER A 46 15.23 -4.94 -6.60
N THR A 47 14.85 -5.38 -5.39
CA THR A 47 14.56 -6.78 -5.09
C THR A 47 13.09 -7.07 -5.35
N LYS A 48 12.81 -7.99 -6.27
CA LYS A 48 11.45 -8.47 -6.52
C LYS A 48 10.98 -9.36 -5.38
N ILE A 49 9.73 -9.20 -4.96
CA ILE A 49 9.10 -9.97 -3.89
C ILE A 49 8.02 -10.86 -4.50
N ALA A 50 7.93 -12.10 -4.01
CA ALA A 50 6.93 -13.05 -4.47
C ALA A 50 5.52 -12.60 -4.04
N PRO A 51 4.47 -12.83 -4.85
CA PRO A 51 3.10 -12.43 -4.53
C PRO A 51 2.61 -12.88 -3.15
N GLU A 52 2.97 -14.10 -2.74
CA GLU A 52 2.64 -14.71 -1.45
C GLU A 52 3.28 -14.00 -0.24
N ASP A 53 4.39 -13.29 -0.45
CA ASP A 53 5.10 -12.56 0.59
C ASP A 53 4.68 -11.08 0.69
N LEU A 54 3.85 -10.57 -0.22
CA LEU A 54 3.50 -9.15 -0.29
C LEU A 54 2.74 -8.67 0.95
N GLU A 55 1.80 -9.46 1.47
CA GLU A 55 1.06 -9.10 2.70
C GLU A 55 2.02 -8.96 3.89
N LYS A 56 2.93 -9.92 4.03
CA LYS A 56 3.96 -9.92 5.08
C LYS A 56 4.89 -8.73 4.94
N LEU A 57 5.31 -8.41 3.71
CA LEU A 57 6.13 -7.24 3.39
C LEU A 57 5.46 -5.93 3.83
N GLN A 58 4.19 -5.71 3.46
CA GLN A 58 3.45 -4.49 3.81
C GLN A 58 3.27 -4.36 5.34
N ARG A 59 3.01 -5.48 6.03
CA ARG A 59 2.96 -5.49 7.50
C ARG A 59 4.30 -5.11 8.12
N SER A 60 5.40 -5.68 7.63
CA SER A 60 6.75 -5.37 8.10
C SER A 60 7.16 -3.91 7.82
N LEU A 61 6.68 -3.31 6.73
CA LEU A 61 6.90 -1.88 6.43
C LEU A 61 6.35 -1.01 7.56
N VAL A 62 5.07 -1.18 7.91
CA VAL A 62 4.43 -0.37 8.96
C VAL A 62 5.18 -0.52 10.28
N LEU A 63 5.55 -1.75 10.65
CA LEU A 63 6.26 -2.02 11.91
C LEU A 63 7.66 -1.39 11.96
N SER A 64 8.40 -1.41 10.86
CA SER A 64 9.75 -0.83 10.80
C SER A 64 9.77 0.70 10.82
N HIS A 65 8.68 1.36 10.38
CA HIS A 65 8.57 2.82 10.31
C HIS A 65 7.81 3.44 11.48
N ALA A 66 7.15 2.62 12.31
CA ALA A 66 6.54 3.04 13.57
C ALA A 66 7.60 3.34 14.66
N ALA A 67 8.59 4.16 14.32
CA ALA A 67 9.73 4.56 15.15
C ALA A 67 9.55 5.97 15.76
N GLY A 68 8.31 6.47 15.79
CA GLY A 68 8.00 7.75 16.44
C GLY A 68 8.36 7.67 17.93
N VAL A 69 9.14 8.63 18.40
CA VAL A 69 9.56 8.75 19.80
C VAL A 69 8.98 10.01 20.43
N GLY A 70 8.83 9.97 21.76
CA GLY A 70 8.38 11.05 22.63
C GLY A 70 8.87 10.79 24.05
#